data_AF-A0A2S5RCU8-F1
#
_entry.id   AF-A0A2S5RCU8-F1
#
_cell.length_a   1.000
_cell.length_b   1.000
_cell.length_c   1.000
_cell.angle_alpha   90.00
_cell.angle_beta   90.00
_cell.angle_gamma   90.00
#
_symmetry.space_group_name_H-M   'P 1'
#
loop_
_entity.id
_entity.type
_entity.pdbx_description
1 polymer ?
#
loop_
_entity_poly.entity_id
_entity_poly.type
_entity_poly.pdbx_seq_one_letter_code
_entity_poly.pdbx_strand_id
1 'polypeptide(L)'
;MDAKKVYRSLVYLSLNIIKNERLRFEIVDKSDFRNQFISQINNMLTLEKDFDANLDDHQWAPTFAKAIVKITESKQRFEKVAKNIEDIYGEYSAFLSDTIKKFEIGRNELIDDVIKITEEDIIYSAMMNDDIKAKYKDLEKTRQAKEEADKRAEEATKNKQDEFTNNNQNTNQNQNTNQNSGRQGGFFGGFGGFGGQQQQQGYGQMPLHPTQDARFYPYNAKPNWMPVVKKILAIIVILTALLLVINNIYLMTIKIKLPAEYWLKFLGLDTLPTDKAGWDEILNAWAWESFDKGQLVNNFIPLNEVGFRSIFNFLFFILPAVYIGMMAFRKPRNTREQYRISIMPVIFMIFFFVMSIFSVINLVSESNIKILLGKYNIFHAGENKQGGPVWNNTVTPHFDELWNLIIRDYGKSLNIESIFAIMSVVLISLSMVAGLTILILNPKVDRDKMMRANTEYQKVMMAMSQGQTYEMDPSLFDEPTNTKNKNPRQWKIKAWWNKKFSKDKKDKNSTQE
;
A
#
# COMPACT_ATOMS: atom_id res chain seq x y z
N MET A 1 -23.76 3.02 -32.37
CA MET A 1 -22.73 2.84 -31.32
C MET A 1 -21.45 2.28 -31.95
N ASP A 2 -20.24 2.52 -31.42
CA ASP A 2 -18.99 2.03 -32.06
C ASP A 2 -18.68 0.58 -31.64
N ALA A 3 -18.73 -0.35 -32.59
CA ALA A 3 -18.52 -1.79 -32.38
C ALA A 3 -17.15 -2.09 -31.72
N LYS A 4 -16.10 -1.34 -32.08
CA LYS A 4 -14.75 -1.53 -31.52
C LYS A 4 -14.68 -1.14 -30.04
N LYS A 5 -15.45 -0.14 -29.62
CA LYS A 5 -15.53 0.27 -28.21
C LYS A 5 -16.25 -0.76 -27.36
N VAL A 6 -17.38 -1.29 -27.85
CA VAL A 6 -18.14 -2.35 -27.16
C VAL A 6 -17.29 -3.62 -27.05
N TYR A 7 -16.60 -4.00 -28.12
CA TYR A 7 -15.66 -5.12 -28.14
C TYR A 7 -14.53 -4.94 -27.10
N ARG A 8 -13.88 -3.77 -27.07
CA ARG A 8 -12.87 -3.45 -26.06
C ARG A 8 -13.39 -3.62 -24.63
N SER A 9 -14.59 -3.10 -24.34
CA SER A 9 -15.20 -3.24 -23.02
C SER A 9 -15.48 -4.69 -22.62
N LEU A 10 -15.95 -5.53 -23.56
CA LEU A 10 -16.17 -6.95 -23.33
C LEU A 10 -14.86 -7.71 -23.05
N VAL A 11 -13.80 -7.38 -23.79
CA VAL A 11 -12.48 -8.01 -23.63
C VAL A 11 -11.89 -7.70 -22.25
N TYR A 12 -11.89 -6.43 -21.81
CA TYR A 12 -11.37 -6.07 -20.48
C TYR A 12 -12.23 -6.62 -19.35
N LEU A 13 -13.56 -6.59 -19.48
CA LEU A 13 -14.44 -7.22 -18.49
C LEU A 13 -14.13 -8.71 -18.35
N SER A 14 -13.98 -9.42 -19.48
CA SER A 14 -13.67 -10.85 -19.48
C SER A 14 -12.30 -11.16 -18.87
N LEU A 15 -11.30 -10.32 -19.16
CA LEU A 15 -9.97 -10.42 -18.56
C LEU A 15 -10.02 -10.26 -17.04
N ASN A 16 -10.72 -9.22 -16.56
CA ASN A 16 -10.76 -8.89 -15.14
C ASN A 16 -11.56 -9.93 -14.35
N ILE A 17 -12.61 -10.51 -14.94
CA ILE A 17 -13.33 -11.66 -14.39
C ILE A 17 -12.40 -12.88 -14.25
N ILE A 18 -11.62 -13.20 -15.30
CA ILE A 18 -10.69 -14.32 -15.27
C ILE A 18 -9.51 -14.05 -14.33
N LYS A 19 -9.05 -12.81 -14.14
CA LYS A 19 -7.97 -12.51 -13.19
C LYS A 19 -8.41 -12.63 -11.73
N ASN A 20 -9.67 -12.34 -11.43
CA ASN A 20 -10.20 -12.39 -10.08
C ASN A 20 -10.47 -13.84 -9.63
N GLU A 21 -9.72 -14.33 -8.63
CA GLU A 21 -9.83 -15.73 -8.17
C GLU A 21 -11.23 -16.11 -7.69
N ARG A 22 -11.93 -15.16 -7.05
CA ARG A 22 -13.31 -15.37 -6.56
C ARG A 22 -14.26 -15.55 -7.73
N LEU A 23 -14.20 -14.68 -8.74
CA LEU A 23 -15.08 -14.80 -9.91
C LEU A 23 -14.78 -16.03 -10.76
N ARG A 24 -13.50 -16.44 -10.85
CA ARG A 24 -13.14 -17.73 -11.46
C ARG A 24 -13.78 -18.92 -10.74
N PHE A 25 -13.79 -18.92 -9.40
CA PHE A 25 -14.47 -19.96 -8.63
C PHE A 25 -15.97 -19.95 -8.90
N GLU A 26 -16.59 -18.77 -8.95
CA GLU A 26 -18.02 -18.61 -9.22
C GLU A 26 -18.42 -19.07 -10.62
N ILE A 27 -17.51 -18.96 -11.61
CA ILE A 27 -17.69 -19.55 -12.95
C ILE A 27 -17.78 -21.08 -12.89
N VAL A 28 -17.04 -21.72 -11.98
CA VAL A 28 -17.08 -23.18 -11.81
C VAL A 28 -18.33 -23.61 -11.05
N ASP A 29 -18.65 -22.90 -9.97
CA ASP A 29 -19.68 -23.29 -9.01
C ASP A 29 -21.10 -22.95 -9.50
N LYS A 30 -21.30 -21.76 -10.11
CA LYS A 30 -22.63 -21.27 -10.50
C LYS A 30 -22.85 -21.35 -12.00
N SER A 31 -23.68 -22.31 -12.42
CA SER A 31 -24.03 -22.53 -13.84
C SER A 31 -24.62 -21.29 -14.52
N ASP A 32 -25.43 -20.51 -13.80
CA ASP A 32 -26.07 -19.32 -14.36
C ASP A 32 -25.04 -18.23 -14.68
N PHE A 33 -24.09 -18.01 -13.77
CA PHE A 33 -23.01 -17.05 -13.98
C PHE A 33 -22.09 -17.49 -15.11
N ARG A 34 -21.77 -18.79 -15.18
CA ARG A 34 -21.03 -19.38 -16.30
C ARG A 34 -21.74 -19.15 -17.64
N ASN A 35 -23.05 -19.36 -17.72
CA ASN A 35 -23.82 -19.17 -18.95
C ASN A 35 -23.86 -17.70 -19.37
N GLN A 36 -24.00 -16.78 -18.42
CA GLN A 36 -23.92 -15.34 -18.69
C GLN A 36 -22.53 -14.92 -19.21
N PHE A 37 -21.46 -15.49 -18.65
CA PHE A 37 -20.09 -15.28 -19.12
C PHE A 37 -19.87 -15.84 -20.54
N ILE A 38 -20.37 -17.05 -20.83
CA ILE A 38 -20.34 -17.63 -22.18
C ILE A 38 -21.10 -16.75 -23.18
N SER A 39 -22.23 -16.14 -22.77
CA SER A 39 -22.95 -15.19 -23.61
C SER A 39 -22.09 -13.97 -23.98
N GLN A 40 -21.23 -13.50 -23.08
CA GLN A 40 -20.30 -12.41 -23.41
C GLN A 40 -19.23 -12.86 -24.42
N ILE A 41 -18.74 -14.09 -24.33
CA ILE A 41 -17.81 -14.66 -25.33
C ILE A 41 -18.48 -14.78 -26.70
N ASN A 42 -19.73 -15.22 -26.74
CA ASN A 42 -20.50 -15.29 -27.98
C ASN A 42 -20.76 -13.89 -28.56
N ASN A 43 -21.01 -12.89 -27.71
CA ASN A 43 -21.13 -11.49 -28.13
C ASN A 43 -19.81 -10.95 -28.71
N MET A 44 -18.66 -11.29 -28.11
CA MET A 44 -17.34 -10.97 -28.69
C MET A 44 -17.17 -11.62 -30.07
N LEU A 45 -17.53 -12.89 -30.21
CA LEU A 45 -17.46 -13.61 -31.48
C LEU A 45 -18.35 -12.97 -32.57
N THR A 46 -19.56 -12.52 -32.21
CA THR A 46 -20.44 -11.79 -33.15
C THR A 46 -19.78 -10.48 -33.60
N LEU A 47 -19.18 -9.71 -32.68
CA LEU A 47 -18.49 -8.46 -33.02
C LEU A 47 -17.28 -8.68 -33.93
N GLU A 48 -16.52 -9.76 -33.72
CA GLU A 48 -15.38 -10.14 -34.57
C GLU A 48 -15.80 -10.53 -35.99
N LYS A 49 -16.93 -11.23 -36.15
CA LYS A 49 -17.37 -11.77 -37.45
C LYS A 49 -18.22 -10.80 -38.27
N ASP A 50 -19.11 -10.06 -37.62
CA ASP A 50 -20.10 -9.23 -38.33
C ASP A 50 -19.69 -7.76 -38.42
N PHE A 51 -18.83 -7.31 -37.52
CA PHE A 51 -18.44 -5.90 -37.40
C PHE A 51 -16.93 -5.67 -37.50
N ASP A 52 -16.17 -6.72 -37.86
CA ASP A 52 -14.70 -6.70 -37.99
C ASP A 52 -14.00 -6.05 -36.78
N ALA A 53 -14.53 -6.31 -35.59
CA ALA A 53 -13.99 -5.77 -34.35
C ALA A 53 -12.74 -6.56 -33.94
N ASN A 54 -11.68 -5.82 -33.62
CA ASN A 54 -10.43 -6.35 -33.08
C ASN A 54 -9.88 -5.38 -32.03
N LEU A 55 -8.95 -5.88 -31.22
CA LEU A 55 -8.22 -5.10 -30.22
C LEU A 55 -6.74 -5.42 -30.42
N ASP A 56 -5.96 -4.39 -30.75
CA ASP A 56 -4.55 -4.51 -31.12
C ASP A 56 -4.31 -5.55 -32.23
N ASP A 57 -5.13 -5.49 -33.29
CA ASP A 57 -5.14 -6.41 -34.44
C ASP A 57 -5.36 -7.89 -34.08
N HIS A 58 -5.94 -8.16 -32.90
CA HIS A 58 -6.18 -9.51 -32.39
C HIS A 58 -7.66 -9.79 -32.07
N GLN A 59 -8.09 -11.02 -32.38
CA GLN A 59 -9.42 -11.57 -32.07
C GLN A 59 -9.33 -12.43 -30.81
N TRP A 60 -9.97 -11.99 -29.73
CA TRP A 60 -9.77 -12.50 -28.37
C TRP A 60 -10.84 -13.53 -27.96
N ALA A 61 -11.98 -13.60 -28.65
CA ALA A 61 -13.04 -14.57 -28.34
C ALA A 61 -12.53 -16.03 -28.32
N PRO A 62 -11.66 -16.49 -29.24
CA PRO A 62 -11.09 -17.84 -29.17
C PRO A 62 -10.22 -18.08 -27.93
N THR A 63 -9.48 -17.07 -27.48
CA THR A 63 -8.60 -17.15 -26.31
C THR A 63 -9.42 -17.24 -25.03
N PHE A 64 -10.49 -16.44 -24.90
CA PHE A 64 -11.43 -16.55 -23.79
C PHE A 64 -12.23 -17.86 -23.80
N ALA A 65 -12.59 -18.38 -24.98
CA ALA A 65 -13.22 -19.69 -25.12
C ALA A 65 -12.31 -20.84 -24.63
N LYS A 66 -11.00 -20.79 -24.91
CA LYS A 66 -10.03 -21.74 -24.34
C LYS A 66 -9.90 -21.61 -22.83
N ALA A 67 -9.89 -20.37 -22.33
CA ALA A 67 -9.75 -20.09 -20.90
C ALA A 67 -10.92 -20.63 -20.08
N ILE A 68 -12.17 -20.43 -20.54
CA ILE A 68 -13.36 -20.94 -19.83
C ILE A 68 -13.44 -22.47 -19.84
N VAL A 69 -12.99 -23.13 -20.91
CA VAL A 69 -12.89 -24.60 -20.96
C VAL A 69 -11.85 -25.11 -19.96
N LYS A 70 -10.72 -24.40 -19.78
CA LYS A 70 -9.71 -24.72 -18.76
C LYS A 70 -10.23 -24.52 -17.33
N ILE A 71 -10.97 -23.44 -17.08
CA ILE A 71 -11.53 -23.15 -15.75
C ILE A 71 -12.57 -24.20 -15.35
N THR A 72 -13.44 -24.58 -16.29
CA THR A 72 -14.61 -25.44 -16.00
C THR A 72 -14.37 -26.93 -16.25
N GLU A 73 -13.25 -27.28 -16.88
CA GLU A 73 -12.90 -28.65 -17.30
C GLU A 73 -14.01 -29.34 -18.13
N SER A 74 -14.86 -28.54 -18.79
CA SER A 74 -16.06 -29.00 -19.49
C SER A 74 -16.07 -28.52 -20.95
N LYS A 75 -16.57 -29.36 -21.86
CA LYS A 75 -16.76 -28.97 -23.26
C LYS A 75 -17.91 -27.98 -23.35
N GLN A 76 -17.62 -26.79 -23.90
CA GLN A 76 -18.61 -25.72 -24.10
C GLN A 76 -18.75 -25.44 -25.60
N ARG A 77 -19.99 -25.20 -26.05
CA ARG A 77 -20.29 -24.81 -27.44
C ARG A 77 -20.41 -23.29 -27.52
N PHE A 78 -19.60 -22.68 -28.39
CA PHE A 78 -19.66 -21.25 -28.67
C PHE A 78 -20.30 -21.04 -30.04
N GLU A 79 -21.26 -20.12 -30.09
CA GLU A 79 -22.05 -19.87 -31.29
C GLU A 79 -22.13 -18.36 -31.50
N LYS A 80 -22.01 -17.96 -32.76
CA LYS A 80 -22.33 -16.60 -33.17
C LYS A 80 -23.83 -16.37 -32.95
N VAL A 81 -24.18 -15.28 -32.28
CA VAL A 81 -25.57 -14.88 -32.06
C VAL A 81 -25.90 -13.69 -32.95
N ALA A 82 -26.98 -13.75 -33.72
CA ALA A 82 -27.43 -12.64 -34.55
C ALA A 82 -28.05 -11.54 -33.67
N LYS A 83 -27.26 -10.52 -33.32
CA LYS A 83 -27.64 -9.40 -32.45
C LYS A 83 -27.06 -8.08 -32.98
N ASN A 84 -27.78 -6.98 -32.75
CA ASN A 84 -27.29 -5.64 -33.06
C ASN A 84 -26.32 -5.14 -31.97
N ILE A 85 -25.52 -4.13 -32.28
CA ILE A 85 -24.50 -3.58 -31.36
C ILE A 85 -25.14 -3.06 -30.06
N GLU A 86 -26.32 -2.45 -30.16
CA GLU A 86 -27.07 -1.91 -29.03
C GLU A 86 -27.53 -3.01 -28.06
N ASP A 87 -27.98 -4.15 -28.58
CA ASP A 87 -28.40 -5.30 -27.77
C ASP A 87 -27.21 -5.93 -27.05
N ILE A 88 -26.08 -6.07 -27.76
CA ILE A 88 -24.82 -6.57 -27.19
C ILE A 88 -24.35 -5.67 -26.04
N TYR A 89 -24.44 -4.34 -26.21
CA TYR A 89 -24.08 -3.41 -25.15
C TYR A 89 -25.05 -3.48 -23.96
N GLY A 90 -26.35 -3.65 -24.22
CA GLY A 90 -27.35 -3.85 -23.17
C GLY A 90 -27.04 -5.08 -22.31
N GLU A 91 -26.70 -6.21 -22.93
CA GLU A 91 -26.30 -7.43 -22.23
C GLU A 91 -24.99 -7.27 -21.46
N TYR A 92 -24.01 -6.57 -22.02
CA TYR A 92 -22.77 -6.22 -21.33
C TYR A 92 -23.05 -5.41 -20.06
N SER A 93 -23.87 -4.37 -20.16
CA SER A 93 -24.20 -3.51 -19.03
C SER A 93 -25.02 -4.21 -17.96
N ALA A 94 -25.92 -5.12 -18.36
CA ALA A 94 -26.69 -5.98 -17.45
C ALA A 94 -25.77 -6.95 -16.71
N PHE A 95 -24.89 -7.64 -17.44
CA PHE A 95 -23.93 -8.59 -16.86
C PHE A 95 -22.93 -7.90 -15.91
N LEU A 96 -22.42 -6.72 -16.27
CA LEU A 96 -21.55 -5.93 -15.39
C LEU A 96 -22.26 -5.55 -14.08
N SER A 97 -23.49 -5.02 -14.19
CA SER A 97 -24.30 -4.64 -13.02
C SER A 97 -24.62 -5.83 -12.12
N ASP A 98 -24.98 -6.97 -12.72
CA ASP A 98 -25.27 -8.21 -12.01
C ASP A 98 -24.04 -8.75 -11.28
N THR A 99 -22.86 -8.70 -11.92
CA THR A 99 -21.60 -9.16 -11.32
C THR A 99 -21.23 -8.30 -10.11
N ILE A 100 -21.35 -6.98 -10.23
CA ILE A 100 -21.10 -6.04 -9.13
C ILE A 100 -22.05 -6.31 -7.95
N LYS A 101 -23.34 -6.49 -8.24
CA LYS A 101 -24.37 -6.66 -7.20
C LYS A 101 -24.27 -8.02 -6.50
N LYS A 102 -24.05 -9.11 -7.24
CA LYS A 102 -24.02 -10.46 -6.68
C LYS A 102 -22.73 -10.79 -5.93
N PHE A 103 -21.61 -10.21 -6.36
CA PHE A 103 -20.29 -10.57 -5.82
C PHE A 103 -19.61 -9.44 -5.05
N GLU A 104 -20.23 -8.27 -4.93
CA GLU A 104 -19.74 -7.10 -4.18
C GLU A 104 -18.35 -6.62 -4.64
N ILE A 105 -18.10 -6.68 -5.95
CA ILE A 105 -16.83 -6.28 -6.56
C ILE A 105 -16.92 -4.84 -7.03
N GLY A 106 -15.86 -4.05 -6.80
CA GLY A 106 -15.81 -2.66 -7.24
C GLY A 106 -15.90 -2.54 -8.75
N ARG A 107 -16.75 -1.64 -9.27
CA ARG A 107 -16.90 -1.42 -10.72
C ARG A 107 -15.56 -1.19 -11.42
N ASN A 108 -14.67 -0.43 -10.78
CA ASN A 108 -13.34 -0.10 -11.29
C ASN A 108 -12.45 -1.33 -11.48
N GLU A 109 -12.62 -2.38 -10.68
CA GLU A 109 -11.85 -3.61 -10.80
C GLU A 109 -12.27 -4.43 -12.04
N LEU A 110 -13.51 -4.25 -12.51
CA LEU A 110 -14.05 -4.97 -13.66
C LEU A 110 -13.86 -4.22 -14.98
N ILE A 111 -13.74 -2.89 -14.95
CA ILE A 111 -13.60 -2.05 -16.15
C ILE A 111 -12.16 -1.54 -16.37
N ASP A 112 -11.21 -1.96 -15.54
CA ASP A 112 -9.81 -1.52 -15.65
C ASP A 112 -9.21 -1.92 -17.00
N ASP A 113 -8.72 -0.92 -17.74
CA ASP A 113 -8.12 -1.05 -19.06
C ASP A 113 -6.61 -0.71 -19.07
N VAL A 114 -5.99 -0.55 -17.89
CA VAL A 114 -4.58 -0.13 -17.73
C VAL A 114 -3.59 -1.24 -18.10
N ILE A 115 -3.99 -2.52 -18.06
CA ILE A 115 -3.10 -3.65 -18.26
C ILE A 115 -3.09 -4.08 -19.74
N LYS A 116 -1.89 -4.19 -20.34
CA LYS A 116 -1.73 -4.75 -21.69
C LYS A 116 -2.16 -6.22 -21.69
N ILE A 117 -2.99 -6.60 -22.66
CA ILE A 117 -3.54 -7.96 -22.74
C ILE A 117 -2.55 -8.86 -23.49
N THR A 118 -2.22 -10.01 -22.91
CA THR A 118 -1.46 -11.08 -23.58
C THR A 118 -2.23 -12.39 -23.49
N GLU A 119 -2.09 -13.26 -24.49
CA GLU A 119 -2.73 -14.59 -24.49
C GLU A 119 -2.22 -15.45 -23.33
N GLU A 120 -0.92 -15.38 -23.03
CA GLU A 120 -0.27 -16.11 -21.94
C GLU A 120 -0.87 -15.74 -20.58
N ASP A 121 -1.12 -14.45 -20.33
CA ASP A 121 -1.73 -13.98 -19.08
C ASP A 121 -3.15 -14.50 -18.88
N ILE A 122 -3.95 -14.53 -19.95
CA ILE A 122 -5.33 -15.04 -19.89
C ILE A 122 -5.33 -16.54 -19.58
N ILE A 123 -4.47 -17.29 -20.26
CA ILE A 123 -4.41 -18.75 -20.12
C ILE A 123 -3.78 -19.17 -18.78
N TYR A 124 -2.77 -18.44 -18.30
CA TYR A 124 -2.18 -18.65 -16.97
C TYR A 124 -3.18 -18.32 -15.87
N SER A 125 -3.88 -17.18 -15.98
CA SER A 125 -4.92 -16.78 -15.02
C SER A 125 -6.09 -17.77 -15.00
N ALA A 126 -6.34 -18.48 -16.09
CA ALA A 126 -7.37 -19.51 -16.20
C ALA A 126 -6.99 -20.85 -15.55
N MET A 127 -5.74 -21.04 -15.10
CA MET A 127 -5.34 -22.24 -14.37
C MET A 127 -5.88 -22.20 -12.94
N MET A 128 -6.66 -23.20 -12.57
CA MET A 128 -7.29 -23.30 -11.26
C MET A 128 -6.66 -24.45 -10.49
N ASN A 129 -5.88 -24.14 -9.43
CA ASN A 129 -5.26 -25.15 -8.58
C ASN A 129 -6.28 -25.68 -7.55
N ASP A 130 -6.16 -26.95 -7.15
CA ASP A 130 -7.12 -27.61 -6.24
C ASP A 130 -7.19 -26.94 -4.86
N ASP A 131 -6.10 -26.30 -4.42
CA ASP A 131 -6.03 -25.49 -3.20
C ASP A 131 -6.96 -24.26 -3.24
N ILE A 132 -7.14 -23.63 -4.41
CA ILE A 132 -8.03 -22.48 -4.60
C ILE A 132 -9.49 -22.94 -4.55
N LYS A 133 -9.80 -24.10 -5.15
CA LYS A 133 -11.13 -24.72 -5.10
C LYS A 133 -11.52 -25.05 -3.64
N ALA A 134 -10.58 -25.55 -2.84
CA ALA A 134 -10.80 -25.86 -1.42
C ALA A 134 -11.03 -24.60 -0.56
N LYS A 135 -10.16 -23.58 -0.73
CA LYS A 135 -10.21 -22.32 0.04
C LYS A 135 -11.55 -21.59 -0.08
N TYR A 136 -12.13 -21.54 -1.28
CA TYR A 136 -13.39 -20.84 -1.51
C TYR A 136 -14.65 -21.68 -1.19
N LYS A 137 -14.57 -23.02 -1.27
CA LYS A 137 -15.63 -23.91 -0.77
C LYS A 137 -15.84 -23.78 0.74
N ASP A 138 -14.77 -23.68 1.52
CA ASP A 138 -14.87 -23.50 2.98
C ASP A 138 -15.35 -22.10 3.37
N LEU A 139 -14.93 -21.07 2.63
CA LEU A 139 -15.44 -19.70 2.80
C LEU A 139 -16.95 -19.61 2.51
N GLU A 140 -17.44 -20.28 1.47
CA GLU A 140 -18.86 -20.28 1.12
C GLU A 140 -19.70 -21.08 2.12
N LYS A 141 -19.22 -22.23 2.63
CA LYS A 141 -19.86 -22.95 3.74
C LYS A 141 -19.94 -22.09 5.00
N THR A 142 -18.89 -21.32 5.29
CA THR A 142 -18.87 -20.42 6.45
C THR A 142 -19.83 -19.24 6.26
N ARG A 143 -20.02 -18.77 5.02
CA ARG A 143 -20.97 -17.70 4.68
C ARG A 143 -22.41 -18.19 4.74
N GLN A 144 -22.71 -19.37 4.20
CA GLN A 144 -24.03 -20.00 4.28
C GLN A 144 -24.41 -20.35 5.73
N ALA A 145 -23.46 -20.84 6.53
CA ALA A 145 -23.69 -21.09 7.96
C ALA A 145 -23.97 -19.80 8.74
N LYS A 146 -23.35 -18.67 8.35
CA LYS A 146 -23.65 -17.35 8.92
C LYS A 146 -25.02 -16.83 8.47
N GLU A 147 -25.37 -16.96 7.20
CA GLU A 147 -26.70 -16.56 6.69
C GLU A 147 -27.83 -17.42 7.29
N GLU A 148 -27.61 -18.71 7.54
CA GLU A 148 -28.56 -19.57 8.26
C GLU A 148 -28.65 -19.24 9.76
N ALA A 149 -27.53 -18.88 10.39
CA ALA A 149 -27.52 -18.41 11.78
C ALA A 149 -28.24 -17.06 11.93
N ASP A 150 -28.07 -16.15 10.97
CA ASP A 150 -28.75 -14.86 10.93
C ASP A 150 -30.25 -15.02 10.65
N LYS A 151 -30.66 -15.92 9.75
CA LYS A 151 -32.08 -16.26 9.55
C LYS A 151 -32.73 -16.89 10.79
N ARG A 152 -32.01 -17.78 11.50
CA ARG A 152 -32.50 -18.35 12.78
C ARG A 152 -32.57 -17.31 13.89
N ALA A 153 -31.68 -16.31 13.89
CA ALA A 153 -31.71 -15.21 14.84
C ALA A 153 -32.87 -14.22 14.55
N GLU A 154 -33.21 -14.01 13.27
CA GLU A 154 -34.38 -13.25 12.83
C GLU A 154 -35.72 -13.97 13.17
N GLU A 155 -35.78 -15.30 13.05
CA GLU A 155 -36.95 -16.08 13.46
C GLU A 155 -37.12 -16.13 14.99
N ALA A 156 -36.02 -16.21 15.75
CA ALA A 156 -36.05 -16.16 17.22
C ALA A 156 -36.43 -14.79 17.80
N THR A 157 -36.27 -13.71 17.03
CA THR A 157 -36.71 -12.36 17.45
C THR A 157 -38.17 -12.09 17.12
N LYS A 158 -38.75 -12.73 16.10
CA LYS A 158 -40.20 -12.69 15.84
C LYS A 158 -41.02 -13.40 16.91
N ASN A 159 -40.58 -14.56 17.40
CA ASN A 159 -41.32 -15.32 18.43
C ASN A 159 -41.31 -14.67 19.83
N LYS A 160 -40.49 -13.66 20.09
CA LYS A 160 -40.47 -12.91 21.37
C LYS A 160 -41.37 -11.66 21.36
N GLN A 161 -42.00 -11.34 20.23
CA GLN A 161 -42.85 -10.17 20.08
C GLN A 161 -44.35 -10.48 20.24
N ASP A 162 -44.75 -11.76 20.21
CA ASP A 162 -46.14 -12.20 20.37
C ASP A 162 -46.55 -12.51 21.83
N GLU A 163 -45.64 -12.43 22.81
CA GLU A 163 -45.94 -12.79 24.22
C GLU A 163 -46.10 -11.58 25.17
N PHE A 164 -46.04 -10.34 24.67
CA PHE A 164 -46.06 -9.12 25.50
C PHE A 164 -47.14 -8.08 25.13
N THR A 165 -48.25 -8.49 24.52
CA THR A 165 -49.41 -7.59 24.27
C THR A 165 -50.72 -8.21 24.77
N ASN A 166 -50.89 -8.26 26.08
CA ASN A 166 -52.21 -8.29 26.72
C ASN A 166 -52.12 -7.63 28.10
N ASN A 167 -52.09 -6.30 28.13
CA ASN A 167 -52.89 -5.51 29.09
C ASN A 167 -52.75 -4.00 28.86
N ASN A 168 -53.92 -3.36 28.97
CA ASN A 168 -54.20 -1.93 29.09
C ASN A 168 -54.34 -1.06 27.83
N GLN A 169 -55.62 -0.76 27.60
CA GLN A 169 -56.22 0.26 26.76
C GLN A 169 -55.98 1.68 27.30
N ASN A 170 -56.14 2.64 26.36
CA ASN A 170 -56.34 4.08 26.50
C ASN A 170 -55.13 4.96 26.90
N THR A 171 -54.61 5.73 25.95
CA THR A 171 -55.07 7.10 25.63
C THR A 171 -54.28 7.69 24.44
N ASN A 172 -54.96 8.47 23.60
CA ASN A 172 -54.53 9.21 22.40
C ASN A 172 -53.10 9.78 22.38
N GLN A 173 -52.37 9.59 21.28
CA GLN A 173 -51.90 10.66 20.36
C GLN A 173 -50.90 10.13 19.32
N ASN A 174 -51.32 10.16 18.06
CA ASN A 174 -50.58 10.68 16.91
C ASN A 174 -49.03 10.56 16.92
N GLN A 175 -48.47 9.56 16.24
CA GLN A 175 -47.29 9.76 15.38
C GLN A 175 -47.00 8.57 14.46
N ASN A 176 -47.11 8.88 13.17
CA ASN A 176 -46.66 8.12 12.02
C ASN A 176 -45.17 7.76 12.17
N THR A 177 -44.85 6.49 12.40
CA THR A 177 -43.47 6.00 12.44
C THR A 177 -43.32 4.86 11.44
N ASN A 178 -42.93 5.25 10.22
CA ASN A 178 -42.47 4.36 9.17
C ASN A 178 -41.07 3.85 9.60
N GLN A 179 -41.03 2.65 10.15
CA GLN A 179 -39.84 2.03 10.72
C GLN A 179 -39.11 1.26 9.62
N ASN A 180 -38.11 1.92 9.00
CA ASN A 180 -37.16 1.26 8.12
C ASN A 180 -35.75 1.30 8.76
N SER A 181 -35.04 0.18 8.63
CA SER A 181 -33.58 0.07 8.54
C SER A 181 -32.70 0.68 9.65
N GLY A 182 -32.03 -0.19 10.42
CA GLY A 182 -30.96 0.26 11.31
C GLY A 182 -30.13 -0.88 11.90
N ARG A 183 -29.45 -1.69 11.09
CA ARG A 183 -28.34 -2.56 11.53
C ARG A 183 -27.48 -3.08 10.36
N GLN A 184 -26.68 -2.19 9.76
CA GLN A 184 -25.43 -2.60 9.14
C GLN A 184 -24.49 -1.39 9.09
N GLY A 185 -23.48 -1.42 9.94
CA GLY A 185 -22.49 -0.36 10.04
C GLY A 185 -21.22 -0.85 10.71
N GLY A 186 -20.18 -1.06 9.90
CA GLY A 186 -18.83 -0.66 10.29
C GLY A 186 -17.73 -1.73 10.26
N PHE A 187 -17.07 -1.90 9.11
CA PHE A 187 -15.62 -2.19 9.09
C PHE A 187 -14.82 -1.42 8.01
N PHE A 188 -15.47 -0.84 7.00
CA PHE A 188 -14.79 -0.06 5.92
C PHE A 188 -15.37 1.34 5.68
N GLY A 189 -15.66 2.09 6.75
CA GLY A 189 -16.04 3.50 6.65
C GLY A 189 -14.81 4.41 6.46
N GLY A 190 -14.18 4.38 5.29
CA GLY A 190 -12.90 5.07 5.09
C GLY A 190 -12.41 5.16 3.65
N PHE A 191 -13.23 5.60 2.70
CA PHE A 191 -12.72 6.12 1.42
C PHE A 191 -13.38 7.47 1.09
N GLY A 192 -13.01 8.48 1.88
CA GLY A 192 -13.23 9.88 1.53
C GLY A 192 -12.21 10.31 0.48
N GLY A 193 -12.60 10.27 -0.79
CA GLY A 193 -11.74 10.61 -1.91
C GLY A 193 -12.47 10.64 -3.25
N PHE A 194 -13.70 11.13 -3.30
CA PHE A 194 -14.39 11.43 -4.56
C PHE A 194 -14.62 12.94 -4.62
N GLY A 195 -13.57 13.65 -5.02
CA GLY A 195 -13.57 15.10 -5.24
C GLY A 195 -12.85 15.39 -6.52
N GLY A 196 -13.60 15.54 -7.62
CA GLY A 196 -13.04 15.93 -8.90
C GLY A 196 -13.93 15.60 -10.09
N GLN A 197 -14.79 16.55 -10.45
CA GLN A 197 -15.31 16.76 -11.81
C GLN A 197 -16.14 15.62 -12.42
N GLN A 198 -17.42 15.54 -12.07
CA GLN A 198 -18.51 15.23 -13.01
C GLN A 198 -19.87 15.46 -12.33
N GLN A 199 -20.30 16.73 -12.26
CA GLN A 199 -21.70 17.12 -12.11
C GLN A 199 -21.90 18.33 -13.04
N GLN A 200 -22.48 18.10 -14.22
CA GLN A 200 -23.92 18.20 -14.53
C GLN A 200 -24.27 19.59 -15.09
N GLN A 201 -24.41 19.64 -16.42
CA GLN A 201 -25.44 20.47 -17.05
C GLN A 201 -26.75 19.69 -16.92
N GLY A 202 -27.79 20.26 -16.30
CA GLY A 202 -29.17 19.80 -16.46
C GLY A 202 -30.02 19.60 -15.20
N TYR A 203 -29.43 19.38 -14.02
CA TYR A 203 -30.19 19.33 -12.75
C TYR A 203 -29.58 20.35 -11.79
N GLY A 204 -30.45 21.09 -11.09
CA GLY A 204 -30.05 22.09 -10.09
C GLY A 204 -29.01 21.49 -9.14
N GLN A 205 -27.96 22.26 -8.83
CA GLN A 205 -26.82 21.85 -8.02
C GLN A 205 -27.28 21.08 -6.79
N MET A 206 -27.12 19.76 -6.80
CA MET A 206 -27.38 18.96 -5.61
C MET A 206 -26.45 19.46 -4.51
N PRO A 207 -26.96 19.76 -3.30
CA PRO A 207 -26.12 20.21 -2.21
C PRO A 207 -25.05 19.16 -1.90
N LEU A 208 -23.84 19.66 -1.61
CA LEU A 208 -22.71 18.84 -1.19
C LEU A 208 -23.05 18.12 0.12
N HIS A 209 -22.65 16.86 0.23
CA HIS A 209 -22.84 16.09 1.46
C HIS A 209 -22.11 16.78 2.63
N PRO A 210 -22.67 16.85 3.86
CA PRO A 210 -22.07 17.60 4.97
C PRO A 210 -20.65 17.15 5.31
N THR A 211 -20.36 15.86 5.13
CA THR A 211 -19.02 15.29 5.35
C THR A 211 -17.97 15.81 4.36
N GLN A 212 -18.37 16.41 3.24
CA GLN A 212 -17.49 17.03 2.26
C GLN A 212 -17.22 18.52 2.57
N ASP A 213 -18.06 19.16 3.41
CA ASP A 213 -17.82 20.54 3.85
C ASP A 213 -16.65 20.60 4.85
N ALA A 214 -15.74 21.55 4.62
CA ALA A 214 -14.57 21.81 5.47
C ALA A 214 -14.94 22.24 6.90
N ARG A 215 -16.14 22.80 7.10
CA ARG A 215 -16.67 23.26 8.39
C ARG A 215 -17.26 22.13 9.22
N PHE A 216 -17.61 21.00 8.60
CA PHE A 216 -18.18 19.87 9.33
C PHE A 216 -17.07 19.11 10.06
N TYR A 217 -17.17 19.06 11.40
CA TYR A 217 -16.25 18.33 12.26
C TYR A 217 -16.96 17.08 12.85
N PRO A 218 -16.63 15.85 12.38
CA PRO A 218 -17.34 14.62 12.70
C PRO A 218 -16.84 13.92 13.98
N TYR A 219 -16.03 14.59 14.82
CA TYR A 219 -15.45 13.98 16.00
C TYR A 219 -15.99 14.62 17.28
N ASN A 220 -15.99 13.83 18.36
CA ASN A 220 -16.58 14.20 19.64
C ASN A 220 -15.79 15.26 20.42
N ALA A 221 -14.50 15.43 20.14
CA ALA A 221 -13.61 16.33 20.88
C ALA A 221 -12.70 17.15 19.97
N LYS A 222 -12.37 18.38 20.39
CA LYS A 222 -11.37 19.27 19.77
C LYS A 222 -10.23 19.57 20.75
N PRO A 223 -9.30 18.63 20.97
CA PRO A 223 -8.23 18.80 21.94
C PRO A 223 -7.26 19.93 21.53
N ASN A 224 -7.21 21.01 22.32
CA ASN A 224 -6.34 22.18 22.06
C ASN A 224 -4.84 21.84 22.05
N TRP A 225 -4.44 20.77 22.74
CA TRP A 225 -3.06 20.30 22.82
C TRP A 225 -2.61 19.54 21.56
N MET A 226 -3.54 19.04 20.73
CA MET A 226 -3.23 18.17 19.60
C MET A 226 -2.29 18.82 18.58
N PRO A 227 -2.49 20.08 18.12
CA PRO A 227 -1.58 20.73 17.18
C PRO A 227 -0.13 20.84 17.68
N VAL A 228 0.06 21.00 19.00
CA VAL A 228 1.39 21.06 19.62
C VAL A 228 2.04 19.68 19.60
N VAL A 229 1.29 18.66 20.01
CA VAL A 229 1.77 17.27 20.04
C VAL A 229 2.17 16.77 18.64
N LYS A 230 1.46 17.15 17.56
CA LYS A 230 1.89 16.80 16.19
C LYS A 230 3.26 17.37 15.84
N LYS A 231 3.53 18.61 16.26
CA LYS A 231 4.82 19.25 16.00
C LYS A 231 5.93 18.59 16.80
N ILE A 232 5.68 18.25 18.06
CA ILE A 232 6.63 17.51 18.89
C ILE A 232 6.96 16.16 18.25
N LEU A 233 5.93 15.39 17.84
CA LEU A 233 6.13 14.13 17.12
C LEU A 233 6.99 14.35 15.86
N ALA A 234 6.66 15.34 15.04
CA ALA A 234 7.41 15.61 13.82
C ALA A 234 8.87 15.98 14.09
N ILE A 235 9.15 16.76 15.14
CA ILE A 235 10.52 17.11 15.54
C ILE A 235 11.29 15.85 15.95
N ILE A 236 10.70 14.98 16.78
CA ILE A 236 11.36 13.75 17.21
C ILE A 236 11.63 12.82 16.01
N VAL A 237 10.67 12.67 15.09
CA VAL A 237 10.84 11.85 13.88
C VAL A 237 11.92 12.42 12.95
N ILE A 238 11.99 13.75 12.79
CA ILE A 238 13.05 14.41 12.01
C ILE A 238 14.43 14.20 12.65
N LEU A 239 14.54 14.38 13.96
CA LEU A 239 15.79 14.12 14.68
C LEU A 239 16.22 12.65 14.56
N THR A 240 15.27 11.71 14.63
CA THR A 240 15.53 10.28 14.44
C THR A 240 16.06 10.00 13.03
N ALA A 241 15.44 10.57 12.00
CA ALA A 241 15.89 10.42 10.62
C ALA A 241 17.29 11.01 10.40
N LEU A 242 17.57 12.19 10.96
CA LEU A 242 18.89 12.80 10.88
C LEU A 242 19.96 11.93 11.55
N LEU A 243 19.66 11.39 12.73
CA LEU A 243 20.60 10.51 13.43
C LEU A 243 20.87 9.23 12.66
N LEU A 244 19.84 8.61 12.06
CA LEU A 244 20.01 7.44 11.19
C LEU A 244 20.86 7.73 9.95
N VAL A 245 20.68 8.91 9.34
CA VAL A 245 21.51 9.36 8.22
C VAL A 245 22.96 9.52 8.67
N ILE A 246 23.20 10.19 9.81
CA ILE A 246 24.55 10.36 10.37
C ILE A 246 25.19 9.01 10.67
N ASN A 247 24.45 8.09 11.29
CA ASN A 247 24.92 6.74 11.61
C ASN A 247 25.37 6.00 10.35
N ASN A 248 24.52 5.98 9.31
CA ASN A 248 24.85 5.30 8.06
C ASN A 248 26.03 5.96 7.32
N ILE A 249 26.12 7.30 7.34
CA ILE A 249 27.29 8.00 6.79
C ILE A 249 28.57 7.60 7.55
N TYR A 250 28.54 7.61 8.88
CA TYR A 250 29.68 7.24 9.71
C TYR A 250 30.11 5.79 9.46
N LEU A 251 29.15 4.87 9.39
CA LEU A 251 29.39 3.46 9.03
C LEU A 251 30.10 3.31 7.68
N MET A 252 29.76 4.12 6.68
CA MET A 252 30.45 4.12 5.37
C MET A 252 31.90 4.64 5.45
N THR A 253 32.25 5.41 6.47
CA THR A 253 33.62 5.90 6.66
C THR A 253 34.54 4.88 7.31
N ILE A 254 33.99 3.91 8.03
CA ILE A 254 34.78 2.89 8.73
C ILE A 254 35.27 1.86 7.71
N LYS A 255 36.57 1.93 7.39
CA LYS A 255 37.27 0.97 6.54
C LYS A 255 38.31 0.24 7.38
N ILE A 256 38.10 -1.05 7.61
CA ILE A 256 39.03 -1.89 8.37
C ILE A 256 40.10 -2.37 7.40
N LYS A 257 41.34 -1.93 7.59
CA LYS A 257 42.49 -2.39 6.81
C LYS A 257 43.02 -3.66 7.48
N LEU A 258 43.28 -4.71 6.69
CA LEU A 258 43.80 -5.97 7.19
C LEU A 258 45.27 -6.15 6.78
N PRO A 259 46.23 -5.68 7.59
CA PRO A 259 47.65 -5.87 7.29
C PRO A 259 48.05 -7.34 7.43
N ALA A 260 49.28 -7.67 7.01
CA ALA A 260 49.79 -9.05 7.05
C ALA A 260 49.73 -9.68 8.45
N GLU A 261 50.00 -8.93 9.52
CA GLU A 261 49.92 -9.39 10.92
C GLU A 261 48.55 -9.99 11.25
N TYR A 262 47.48 -9.43 10.70
CA TYR A 262 46.11 -9.89 10.96
C TYR A 262 45.86 -11.24 10.30
N TRP A 263 46.34 -11.42 9.08
CA TRP A 263 46.23 -12.67 8.35
C TRP A 263 47.08 -13.78 8.99
N LEU A 264 48.28 -13.46 9.47
CA LEU A 264 49.12 -14.42 10.20
C LEU A 264 48.42 -14.95 11.44
N LYS A 265 47.82 -14.06 12.25
CA LYS A 265 47.04 -14.46 13.44
C LYS A 265 45.73 -15.17 13.09
N PHE A 266 45.03 -14.71 12.07
CA PHE A 266 43.79 -15.35 11.63
C PHE A 266 44.03 -16.77 11.10
N LEU A 267 45.13 -17.01 10.39
CA LEU A 267 45.44 -18.31 9.78
C LEU A 267 46.32 -19.21 10.66
N GLY A 268 46.87 -18.68 11.77
CA GLY A 268 47.80 -19.43 12.62
C GLY A 268 49.15 -19.73 11.94
N LEU A 269 49.62 -18.83 11.06
CA LEU A 269 50.84 -19.01 10.27
C LEU A 269 51.95 -18.08 10.76
N ASP A 270 53.20 -18.52 10.60
CA ASP A 270 54.39 -17.70 10.89
C ASP A 270 54.75 -16.75 9.74
N THR A 271 54.47 -17.16 8.49
CA THR A 271 54.71 -16.37 7.28
C THR A 271 53.56 -16.53 6.29
N LEU A 272 53.31 -15.49 5.49
CA LEU A 272 52.31 -15.53 4.42
C LEU A 272 52.95 -16.03 3.13
N PRO A 273 52.25 -16.85 2.32
CA PRO A 273 52.74 -17.23 1.01
C PRO A 273 52.93 -16.02 0.10
N THR A 274 54.00 -16.08 -0.70
CA THR A 274 54.34 -15.02 -1.67
C THR A 274 53.94 -15.37 -3.10
N ASP A 275 53.65 -16.64 -3.38
CA ASP A 275 53.33 -17.16 -4.69
C ASP A 275 51.97 -17.86 -4.72
N LYS A 276 51.47 -18.12 -5.93
CA LYS A 276 50.18 -18.78 -6.12
C LYS A 276 50.16 -20.18 -5.52
N ALA A 277 51.26 -20.92 -5.63
CA ALA A 277 51.35 -22.29 -5.16
C ALA A 277 51.10 -22.37 -3.64
N GLY A 278 51.73 -21.51 -2.84
CA GLY A 278 51.49 -21.49 -1.40
C GLY A 278 50.10 -20.97 -1.00
N TRP A 279 49.45 -20.11 -1.81
CA TRP A 279 48.06 -19.74 -1.56
C TRP A 279 47.06 -20.82 -1.97
N ASP A 280 47.33 -21.61 -3.02
CA ASP A 280 46.53 -22.78 -3.43
C ASP A 280 46.54 -23.88 -2.34
N GLU A 281 47.57 -23.91 -1.47
CA GLU A 281 47.60 -24.81 -0.31
C GLU A 281 46.67 -24.38 0.83
N ILE A 282 46.31 -23.10 0.91
CA ILE A 282 45.52 -22.49 2.00
C ILE A 282 44.07 -22.22 1.59
N LEU A 283 43.88 -21.76 0.35
CA LEU A 283 42.58 -21.37 -0.21
C LEU A 283 42.09 -22.43 -1.18
N ASN A 284 40.78 -22.63 -1.24
CA ASN A 284 40.21 -23.39 -2.35
C ASN A 284 40.30 -22.59 -3.68
N ALA A 285 40.22 -23.29 -4.82
CA ALA A 285 40.36 -22.69 -6.14
C ALA A 285 39.35 -21.55 -6.40
N TRP A 286 38.13 -21.69 -5.89
CA TRP A 286 37.08 -20.65 -6.01
C TRP A 286 37.44 -19.37 -5.24
N ALA A 287 37.96 -19.50 -4.02
CA ALA A 287 38.33 -18.39 -3.17
C ALA A 287 39.48 -17.63 -3.80
N TRP A 288 40.50 -18.34 -4.30
CA TRP A 288 41.62 -17.71 -5.01
C TRP A 288 41.17 -16.89 -6.23
N GLU A 289 40.27 -17.43 -7.06
CA GLU A 289 39.71 -16.70 -8.21
C GLU A 289 38.84 -15.52 -7.80
N SER A 290 38.14 -15.60 -6.67
CA SER A 290 37.26 -14.55 -6.17
C SER A 290 38.02 -13.39 -5.50
N PHE A 291 39.27 -13.59 -5.08
CA PHE A 291 40.09 -12.60 -4.37
C PHE A 291 41.16 -11.91 -5.24
N ASP A 292 41.03 -11.99 -6.57
CA ASP A 292 41.85 -11.28 -7.57
C ASP A 292 43.36 -11.41 -7.31
N LYS A 293 43.82 -12.66 -7.17
CA LYS A 293 45.25 -13.08 -7.20
C LYS A 293 46.19 -12.25 -6.31
N GLY A 294 45.95 -12.26 -5.01
CA GLY A 294 46.93 -11.76 -4.02
C GLY A 294 46.59 -10.42 -3.37
N GLN A 295 45.38 -9.89 -3.54
CA GLN A 295 44.98 -8.66 -2.86
C GLN A 295 44.59 -8.85 -1.39
N LEU A 296 44.46 -10.07 -0.88
CA LEU A 296 44.02 -10.36 0.50
C LEU A 296 44.70 -9.50 1.57
N VAL A 297 46.00 -9.28 1.43
CA VAL A 297 46.81 -8.48 2.35
C VAL A 297 46.65 -7.00 2.05
N ASN A 298 46.43 -6.20 3.11
CA ASN A 298 46.15 -4.76 3.05
C ASN A 298 44.83 -4.39 2.37
N ASN A 299 43.94 -5.36 2.14
CA ASN A 299 42.58 -5.08 1.70
C ASN A 299 41.79 -4.31 2.76
N PHE A 300 40.85 -3.50 2.29
CA PHE A 300 39.87 -2.82 3.12
C PHE A 300 38.56 -3.61 3.14
N ILE A 301 38.09 -3.95 4.33
CA ILE A 301 36.75 -4.47 4.53
C ILE A 301 35.86 -3.32 5.05
N PRO A 302 34.91 -2.83 4.24
CA PRO A 302 33.93 -1.87 4.72
C PRO A 302 32.95 -2.58 5.67
N LEU A 303 32.55 -1.92 6.76
CA LEU A 303 31.45 -2.45 7.58
C LEU A 303 30.10 -2.38 6.85
N ASN A 304 29.97 -1.41 5.93
CA ASN A 304 28.84 -1.28 5.04
C ASN A 304 29.33 -0.82 3.67
N GLU A 305 28.99 -1.57 2.63
CA GLU A 305 29.40 -1.25 1.27
C GLU A 305 28.72 0.05 0.79
N VAL A 306 29.51 0.90 0.13
CA VAL A 306 28.97 2.07 -0.59
C VAL A 306 28.39 1.58 -1.91
N GLY A 307 27.12 1.18 -1.88
CA GLY A 307 26.39 0.70 -3.04
C GLY A 307 24.99 1.29 -3.14
N PHE A 308 24.30 1.00 -4.25
CA PHE A 308 22.92 1.45 -4.48
C PHE A 308 21.99 1.12 -3.30
N ARG A 309 22.12 -0.08 -2.71
CA ARG A 309 21.37 -0.49 -1.52
C ARG A 309 21.56 0.46 -0.34
N SER A 310 22.79 0.92 -0.12
CA SER A 310 23.14 1.79 1.00
C SER A 310 22.61 3.22 0.79
N ILE A 311 22.65 3.70 -0.45
CA ILE A 311 22.03 4.97 -0.84
C ILE A 311 20.50 4.89 -0.70
N PHE A 312 19.91 3.77 -1.11
CA PHE A 312 18.47 3.54 -1.03
C PHE A 312 17.98 3.49 0.43
N ASN A 313 18.80 3.00 1.37
CA ASN A 313 18.50 3.05 2.80
C ASN A 313 18.28 4.47 3.33
N PHE A 314 18.97 5.49 2.79
CA PHE A 314 18.71 6.88 3.21
C PHE A 314 17.29 7.33 2.89
N LEU A 315 16.70 6.86 1.77
CA LEU A 315 15.31 7.18 1.44
C LEU A 315 14.37 6.60 2.50
N PHE A 316 14.60 5.37 2.96
CA PHE A 316 13.81 4.76 4.03
C PHE A 316 13.90 5.54 5.34
N PHE A 317 15.05 6.16 5.66
CA PHE A 317 15.20 6.97 6.87
C PHE A 317 14.50 8.32 6.75
N ILE A 318 14.56 8.95 5.58
CA ILE A 318 14.05 10.33 5.36
C ILE A 318 12.54 10.35 5.11
N LEU A 319 11.99 9.34 4.43
CA LEU A 319 10.58 9.31 4.03
C LEU A 319 9.60 9.50 5.21
N PRO A 320 9.74 8.81 6.35
CA PRO A 320 8.88 9.03 7.51
C PRO A 320 8.92 10.45 8.04
N ALA A 321 10.11 11.05 8.10
CA ALA A 321 10.31 12.42 8.56
C ALA A 321 9.68 13.44 7.61
N VAL A 322 9.82 13.24 6.30
CA VAL A 322 9.18 14.09 5.29
C VAL A 322 7.65 13.96 5.37
N TYR A 323 7.12 12.74 5.49
CA TYR A 323 5.67 12.51 5.50
C TYR A 323 4.99 13.10 6.75
N ILE A 324 5.52 12.81 7.94
CA ILE A 324 5.02 13.35 9.21
C ILE A 324 5.28 14.86 9.29
N GLY A 325 6.47 15.31 8.87
CA GLY A 325 6.85 16.72 8.87
C GLY A 325 5.94 17.56 7.97
N MET A 326 5.66 17.11 6.76
CA MET A 326 4.70 17.76 5.86
C MET A 326 3.31 17.83 6.50
N MET A 327 2.85 16.78 7.19
CA MET A 327 1.55 16.79 7.84
C MET A 327 1.49 17.76 9.03
N ALA A 328 2.52 17.78 9.88
CA ALA A 328 2.54 18.57 11.11
C ALA A 328 2.79 20.07 10.88
N PHE A 329 3.63 20.42 9.89
CA PHE A 329 4.02 21.82 9.64
C PHE A 329 3.18 22.50 8.55
N ARG A 330 2.42 21.75 7.75
CA ARG A 330 1.49 22.33 6.79
C ARG A 330 0.34 23.01 7.52
N LYS A 331 -0.10 24.16 6.98
CA LYS A 331 -1.31 24.81 7.49
C LYS A 331 -2.51 23.88 7.28
N PRO A 332 -3.31 23.58 8.33
CA PRO A 332 -4.47 22.72 8.20
C PRO A 332 -5.46 23.35 7.23
N ARG A 333 -5.97 22.55 6.30
CA ARG A 333 -6.99 22.99 5.35
C ARG A 333 -8.36 23.06 6.00
N ASN A 334 -8.64 22.10 6.89
CA ASN A 334 -9.92 21.91 7.56
C ASN A 334 -9.72 21.72 9.07
N THR A 335 -10.76 21.95 9.87
CA THR A 335 -10.74 21.74 11.34
C THR A 335 -10.38 20.29 11.71
N ARG A 336 -10.75 19.33 10.85
CA ARG A 336 -10.36 17.91 10.98
C ARG A 336 -8.84 17.72 10.99
N GLU A 337 -8.13 18.35 10.06
CA GLU A 337 -6.66 18.23 9.96
C GLU A 337 -5.94 18.90 11.12
N GLN A 338 -6.56 19.90 11.76
CA GLN A 338 -6.00 20.57 12.93
C GLN A 338 -6.03 19.66 14.17
N TYR A 339 -7.16 19.02 14.44
CA TYR A 339 -7.38 18.27 15.69
C TYR A 339 -7.27 16.75 15.57
N ARG A 340 -7.00 16.21 14.37
CA ARG A 340 -6.82 14.77 14.17
C ARG A 340 -5.58 14.44 13.35
N ILE A 341 -4.88 13.37 13.70
CA ILE A 341 -3.86 12.78 12.82
C ILE A 341 -4.49 11.62 12.04
N SER A 342 -4.22 11.56 10.74
CA SER A 342 -4.61 10.42 9.93
C SER A 342 -3.79 9.20 10.38
N ILE A 343 -4.42 8.04 10.42
CA ILE A 343 -3.79 6.82 10.91
C ILE A 343 -2.63 6.40 9.98
N MET A 344 -2.80 6.60 8.67
CA MET A 344 -1.84 6.16 7.65
C MET A 344 -0.42 6.72 7.85
N PRO A 345 -0.20 8.04 8.05
CA PRO A 345 1.11 8.58 8.40
C PRO A 345 1.80 7.92 9.58
N VAL A 346 1.05 7.58 10.62
CA VAL A 346 1.64 6.96 11.81
C VAL A 346 1.99 5.50 11.54
N ILE A 347 1.11 4.75 10.89
CA ILE A 347 1.41 3.36 10.46
C ILE A 347 2.63 3.34 9.54
N PHE A 348 2.67 4.25 8.55
CA PHE A 348 3.78 4.39 7.62
C PHE A 348 5.08 4.67 8.36
N MET A 349 5.08 5.61 9.31
CA MET A 349 6.25 5.90 10.15
C MET A 349 6.71 4.66 10.93
N ILE A 350 5.78 3.97 11.61
CA ILE A 350 6.07 2.76 12.39
C ILE A 350 6.70 1.68 11.50
N PHE A 351 6.10 1.39 10.34
CA PHE A 351 6.58 0.36 9.42
C PHE A 351 8.02 0.63 8.95
N PHE A 352 8.30 1.86 8.52
CA PHE A 352 9.65 2.23 8.09
C PHE A 352 10.66 2.21 9.23
N PHE A 353 10.26 2.63 10.43
CA PHE A 353 11.13 2.59 11.60
C PHE A 353 11.43 1.17 12.07
N VAL A 354 10.48 0.23 11.99
CA VAL A 354 10.74 -1.20 12.23
C VAL A 354 11.78 -1.72 11.23
N MET A 355 11.67 -1.37 9.95
CA MET A 355 12.69 -1.73 8.96
C MET A 355 14.06 -1.11 9.29
N SER A 356 14.09 0.15 9.72
CA SER A 356 15.32 0.82 10.15
C SER A 356 15.97 0.16 11.36
N ILE A 357 15.20 -0.37 12.32
CA ILE A 357 15.74 -1.10 13.47
C ILE A 357 16.61 -2.27 13.00
N PHE A 358 16.12 -3.09 12.05
CA PHE A 358 16.90 -4.23 11.55
C PHE A 358 18.22 -3.81 10.89
N SER A 359 18.28 -2.61 10.32
CA SER A 359 19.52 -2.09 9.72
C SER A 359 20.57 -1.66 10.75
N VAL A 360 20.14 -1.29 11.97
CA VAL A 360 21.03 -0.72 13.00
C VAL A 360 21.27 -1.67 14.18
N ILE A 361 20.37 -2.63 14.44
CA ILE A 361 20.45 -3.51 15.62
C ILE A 361 21.72 -4.36 15.68
N ASN A 362 22.25 -4.74 14.51
CA ASN A 362 23.51 -5.49 14.41
C ASN A 362 24.75 -4.65 14.76
N LEU A 363 24.59 -3.34 14.96
CA LEU A 363 25.67 -2.40 15.25
C LEU A 363 25.65 -1.95 16.71
N VAL A 364 24.63 -2.35 17.49
CA VAL A 364 24.41 -1.89 18.88
C VAL A 364 25.48 -2.35 19.86
N SER A 365 26.15 -3.47 19.57
CA SER A 365 27.17 -4.02 20.47
C SER A 365 28.37 -4.54 19.69
N GLU A 366 29.52 -4.55 20.36
CA GLU A 366 30.75 -5.15 19.85
C GLU A 366 30.54 -6.60 19.40
N SER A 367 29.83 -7.40 20.20
CA SER A 367 29.51 -8.80 19.86
C SER A 367 28.66 -8.90 18.59
N ASN A 368 27.71 -7.98 18.38
CA ASN A 368 26.90 -8.00 17.16
C ASN A 368 27.71 -7.58 15.93
N ILE A 369 28.63 -6.62 16.08
CA ILE A 369 29.56 -6.23 15.00
C ILE A 369 30.50 -7.39 14.68
N LYS A 370 30.99 -8.12 15.70
CA LYS A 370 31.78 -9.35 15.53
C LYS A 370 31.02 -10.38 14.69
N ILE A 371 29.76 -10.63 15.02
CA ILE A 371 28.89 -11.55 14.27
C ILE A 371 28.67 -11.04 12.84
N LEU A 372 28.48 -9.73 12.64
CA LEU A 372 28.32 -9.12 11.33
C LEU A 372 29.57 -9.34 10.46
N LEU A 373 30.76 -9.12 11.01
CA LEU A 373 32.02 -9.37 10.32
C LEU A 373 32.24 -10.87 10.08
N GLY A 374 31.91 -11.73 11.02
CA GLY A 374 32.03 -13.18 10.87
C GLY A 374 31.14 -13.77 9.76
N LYS A 375 30.13 -13.05 9.28
CA LYS A 375 29.29 -13.43 8.13
C LYS A 375 29.94 -13.18 6.78
N TYR A 376 31.03 -12.41 6.70
CA TYR A 376 31.76 -12.30 5.45
C TYR A 376 32.33 -13.67 5.08
N ASN A 377 32.14 -14.10 3.84
CA ASN A 377 32.54 -15.43 3.36
C ASN A 377 34.00 -15.77 3.69
N ILE A 378 34.88 -14.77 3.70
CA ILE A 378 36.29 -14.96 4.02
C ILE A 378 36.53 -15.31 5.50
N PHE A 379 35.71 -14.81 6.41
CA PHE A 379 35.85 -15.08 7.85
C PHE A 379 34.99 -16.24 8.34
N HIS A 380 34.14 -16.76 7.47
CA HIS A 380 33.39 -17.95 7.76
C HIS A 380 34.28 -19.18 7.56
N ALA A 381 34.50 -19.96 8.61
CA ALA A 381 35.15 -21.27 8.52
C ALA A 381 34.25 -22.34 7.85
N GLY A 382 33.11 -21.93 7.30
CA GLY A 382 32.09 -22.79 6.71
C GLY A 382 32.11 -22.84 5.18
N GLU A 383 31.08 -23.47 4.64
CA GLU A 383 30.90 -23.70 3.22
C GLU A 383 30.72 -22.38 2.44
N ASN A 384 31.36 -22.29 1.27
CA ASN A 384 31.12 -21.27 0.27
C ASN A 384 29.67 -21.38 -0.25
N LYS A 385 29.26 -20.47 -1.14
CA LYS A 385 27.90 -20.48 -1.73
C LYS A 385 27.57 -21.77 -2.52
N GLN A 386 28.54 -22.65 -2.74
CA GLN A 386 28.43 -23.92 -3.46
C GLN A 386 28.53 -25.14 -2.53
N GLY A 387 28.61 -24.97 -1.20
CA GLY A 387 28.65 -26.07 -0.23
C GLY A 387 30.06 -26.61 0.11
N GLY A 388 31.14 -25.91 -0.26
CA GLY A 388 32.52 -26.37 -0.01
C GLY A 388 33.34 -25.41 0.87
N PRO A 389 34.24 -25.88 1.76
CA PRO A 389 34.96 -25.01 2.69
C PRO A 389 35.83 -23.98 1.97
N VAL A 390 35.78 -22.71 2.40
CA VAL A 390 36.56 -21.60 1.81
C VAL A 390 38.07 -21.81 1.98
N TRP A 391 38.43 -22.39 3.13
CA TRP A 391 39.79 -22.71 3.54
C TRP A 391 40.06 -24.18 3.28
N ASN A 392 41.27 -24.50 2.82
CA ASN A 392 41.70 -25.89 2.69
C ASN A 392 41.85 -26.53 4.09
N ASN A 393 41.73 -27.85 4.18
CA ASN A 393 41.74 -28.60 5.45
C ASN A 393 43.05 -28.46 6.25
N THR A 394 44.08 -27.87 5.64
CA THR A 394 45.40 -27.60 6.21
C THR A 394 45.42 -26.39 7.16
N VAL A 395 44.41 -25.51 7.11
CA VAL A 395 44.37 -24.28 7.91
C VAL A 395 43.05 -24.16 8.67
N THR A 396 43.13 -23.91 9.98
CA THR A 396 41.97 -23.63 10.83
C THR A 396 41.90 -22.14 11.14
N PRO A 397 40.88 -21.41 10.64
CA PRO A 397 40.81 -19.97 10.87
C PRO A 397 40.45 -19.61 12.32
N HIS A 398 41.25 -18.74 12.94
CA HIS A 398 41.09 -18.24 14.31
C HIS A 398 40.45 -16.84 14.32
N PHE A 399 39.14 -16.76 14.03
CA PHE A 399 38.43 -15.47 13.95
C PHE A 399 38.47 -14.66 15.25
N ASP A 400 38.51 -15.32 16.40
CA ASP A 400 38.59 -14.64 17.70
C ASP A 400 39.91 -13.87 17.87
N GLU A 401 41.02 -14.42 17.39
CA GLU A 401 42.32 -13.75 17.42
C GLU A 401 42.36 -12.54 16.49
N LEU A 402 41.80 -12.70 15.28
CA LEU A 402 41.61 -11.59 14.34
C LEU A 402 40.75 -10.48 14.95
N TRP A 403 39.64 -10.85 15.60
CA TRP A 403 38.75 -9.90 16.25
C TRP A 403 39.45 -9.09 17.34
N ASN A 404 40.29 -9.73 18.15
CA ASN A 404 41.05 -9.04 19.20
C ASN A 404 42.01 -7.98 18.62
N LEU A 405 42.62 -8.24 17.46
CA LEU A 405 43.44 -7.25 16.75
C LEU A 405 42.59 -6.11 16.17
N ILE A 406 41.45 -6.43 15.56
CA ILE A 406 40.52 -5.43 15.04
C ILE A 406 40.04 -4.51 16.18
N ILE A 407 39.72 -5.05 17.34
CA ILE A 407 39.30 -4.27 18.51
C ILE A 407 40.44 -3.42 19.06
N ARG A 408 41.66 -3.93 19.09
CA ARG A 408 42.84 -3.16 19.50
C ARG A 408 43.01 -1.90 18.66
N ASP A 409 42.90 -2.01 17.33
CA ASP A 409 43.27 -0.93 16.41
C ASP A 409 42.06 -0.07 16.00
N TYR A 410 40.85 -0.65 15.91
CA TYR A 410 39.61 0.00 15.46
C TYR A 410 38.52 0.11 16.53
N GLY A 411 38.73 -0.44 17.73
CA GLY A 411 37.69 -0.51 18.79
C GLY A 411 37.10 0.85 19.17
N LYS A 412 37.88 1.93 19.12
CA LYS A 412 37.36 3.29 19.34
C LYS A 412 36.29 3.69 18.32
N SER A 413 36.55 3.47 17.03
CA SER A 413 35.60 3.78 15.95
C SER A 413 34.37 2.89 16.02
N LEU A 414 34.55 1.60 16.33
CA LEU A 414 33.45 0.65 16.50
C LEU A 414 32.56 0.99 17.71
N ASN A 415 33.16 1.47 18.80
CA ASN A 415 32.42 1.90 19.98
C ASN A 415 31.61 3.18 19.69
N ILE A 416 32.19 4.14 18.96
CA ILE A 416 31.46 5.34 18.53
C ILE A 416 30.25 4.97 17.66
N GLU A 417 30.42 4.07 16.70
CA GLU A 417 29.31 3.54 15.89
C GLU A 417 28.25 2.87 16.78
N SER A 418 28.67 2.05 17.75
CA SER A 418 27.74 1.40 18.69
C SER A 418 26.92 2.41 19.49
N ILE A 419 27.53 3.51 19.93
CA ILE A 419 26.84 4.60 20.63
C ILE A 419 25.81 5.27 19.71
N PHE A 420 26.16 5.58 18.46
CA PHE A 420 25.21 6.16 17.51
C PHE A 420 24.07 5.18 17.17
N ALA A 421 24.37 3.89 17.06
CA ALA A 421 23.38 2.84 16.86
C ALA A 421 22.40 2.75 18.04
N ILE A 422 22.90 2.76 19.28
CA ILE A 422 22.08 2.78 20.50
C ILE A 422 21.18 4.01 20.53
N MET A 423 21.74 5.20 20.32
CA MET A 423 20.95 6.44 20.29
C MET A 423 19.87 6.40 19.20
N SER A 424 20.18 5.84 18.04
CA SER A 424 19.23 5.67 16.94
C SER A 424 18.07 4.75 17.33
N VAL A 425 18.37 3.59 17.93
CA VAL A 425 17.35 2.64 18.40
C VAL A 425 16.46 3.25 19.48
N VAL A 426 17.04 4.02 20.41
CA VAL A 426 16.30 4.72 21.46
C VAL A 426 15.34 5.76 20.86
N LEU A 427 15.81 6.59 19.92
CA LEU A 427 14.98 7.61 19.27
C LEU A 427 13.89 7.00 18.38
N ILE A 428 14.19 5.90 17.68
CA ILE A 428 13.18 5.14 16.93
C ILE A 428 12.09 4.65 17.90
N SER A 429 12.49 4.01 19.00
CA SER A 429 11.56 3.46 19.98
C SER A 429 10.67 4.55 20.58
N LEU A 430 11.27 5.69 20.95
CA LEU A 430 10.55 6.87 21.44
C LEU A 430 9.55 7.40 20.40
N SER A 431 9.96 7.50 19.14
CA SER A 431 9.08 7.95 18.05
C SER A 431 7.90 6.99 17.82
N MET A 432 8.14 5.69 17.88
CA MET A 432 7.10 4.67 17.73
C MET A 432 6.09 4.74 18.88
N VAL A 433 6.57 4.84 20.13
CA VAL A 433 5.71 4.99 21.31
C VAL A 433 4.90 6.28 21.24
N ALA A 434 5.52 7.40 20.86
CA ALA A 434 4.82 8.67 20.68
C ALA A 434 3.76 8.59 19.57
N GLY A 435 4.08 7.93 18.46
CA GLY A 435 3.13 7.67 17.37
C GLY A 435 1.92 6.84 17.82
N LEU A 436 2.16 5.71 18.51
CA LEU A 436 1.10 4.86 19.07
C LEU A 436 0.23 5.61 20.08
N THR A 437 0.85 6.37 20.98
CA THR A 437 0.14 7.20 21.97
C THR A 437 -0.81 8.18 21.28
N ILE A 438 -0.36 8.84 20.21
CA ILE A 438 -1.19 9.77 19.43
C ILE A 438 -2.36 9.07 18.74
N LEU A 439 -2.19 7.82 18.30
CA LEU A 439 -3.30 7.05 17.72
C LEU A 439 -4.37 6.73 18.76
N ILE A 440 -3.96 6.41 19.99
CA ILE A 440 -4.89 6.13 21.10
C ILE A 440 -5.62 7.40 21.54
N LEU A 441 -4.91 8.53 21.64
CA LEU A 441 -5.48 9.82 22.04
C LEU A 441 -6.21 10.56 20.90
N ASN A 442 -6.22 10.00 19.70
CA ASN A 442 -6.89 10.60 18.54
C ASN A 442 -8.41 10.67 18.78
N PRO A 443 -9.09 11.79 18.51
CA PRO A 443 -10.50 11.93 18.80
C PRO A 443 -11.34 10.92 17.99
N LYS A 444 -12.32 10.30 18.67
CA LYS A 444 -13.19 9.27 18.08
C LYS A 444 -14.30 9.92 17.26
N VAL A 445 -14.75 9.20 16.23
CA VAL A 445 -15.88 9.65 15.40
C VAL A 445 -17.14 9.70 16.26
N ASP A 446 -17.82 10.83 16.22
CA ASP A 446 -19.12 11.02 16.86
C ASP A 446 -20.21 10.44 15.95
N ARG A 447 -20.73 9.27 16.34
CA ARG A 447 -21.73 8.54 15.54
C ARG A 447 -23.05 9.30 15.48
N ASP A 448 -23.43 9.98 16.55
CA ASP A 448 -24.70 10.70 16.64
C ASP A 448 -24.66 11.95 15.76
N LYS A 449 -23.54 12.68 15.78
CA LYS A 449 -23.34 13.83 14.90
C LYS A 449 -23.30 13.42 13.42
N MET A 450 -22.67 12.29 13.11
CA MET A 450 -22.67 11.73 11.75
C MET A 450 -24.07 11.29 11.29
N MET A 451 -24.83 10.64 12.17
CA MET A 451 -26.20 10.23 11.89
C MET A 451 -27.10 11.45 11.67
N ARG A 452 -27.00 12.47 12.53
CA ARG A 452 -27.73 13.75 12.38
C ARG A 452 -27.39 14.44 11.07
N ALA A 453 -26.12 14.46 10.68
CA ALA A 453 -25.69 15.04 9.40
C ALA A 453 -26.29 14.29 8.19
N ASN A 454 -26.34 12.96 8.25
CA ASN A 454 -26.93 12.14 7.19
C ASN A 454 -28.46 12.32 7.13
N THR A 455 -29.14 12.39 8.28
CA THR A 455 -30.59 12.62 8.32
C THR A 455 -30.95 14.00 7.79
N GLU A 456 -30.17 15.04 8.13
CA GLU A 456 -30.40 16.39 7.59
C GLU A 456 -30.12 16.45 6.09
N TYR A 457 -29.10 15.74 5.60
CA TYR A 457 -28.86 15.62 4.16
C TYR A 457 -30.02 14.94 3.43
N GLN A 458 -30.57 13.86 3.99
CA GLN A 458 -31.75 13.18 3.42
C GLN A 458 -32.97 14.09 3.38
N LYS A 459 -33.22 14.91 4.42
CA LYS A 459 -34.30 15.91 4.41
C LYS A 459 -34.12 16.93 3.28
N VAL A 460 -32.90 17.43 3.06
CA VAL A 460 -32.59 18.35 1.96
C VAL A 460 -32.87 17.68 0.61
N MET A 461 -32.45 16.43 0.41
CA MET A 461 -32.71 15.68 -0.82
C MET A 461 -34.21 15.46 -1.07
N MET A 462 -34.96 15.10 -0.02
CA MET A 462 -36.41 14.91 -0.12
C MET A 462 -37.12 16.23 -0.45
N ALA A 463 -36.77 17.33 0.21
CA ALA A 463 -37.34 18.65 -0.07
C ALA A 463 -37.05 19.09 -1.52
N MET A 464 -35.80 18.94 -1.97
CA MET A 464 -35.41 19.29 -3.34
C MET A 464 -36.14 18.43 -4.39
N SER A 465 -36.38 17.14 -4.10
CA SER A 465 -37.17 16.26 -4.99
C SER A 465 -38.65 16.68 -5.09
N GLN A 466 -39.17 17.34 -4.05
CA GLN A 466 -40.52 17.90 -4.01
C GLN A 466 -40.59 19.35 -4.51
N GLY A 467 -39.47 19.89 -5.02
CA GLY A 467 -39.37 21.29 -5.46
C GLY A 467 -39.32 22.32 -4.33
N GLN A 468 -39.14 21.88 -3.07
CA GLN A 468 -39.03 22.75 -1.91
C GLN A 468 -37.56 23.05 -1.57
N THR A 469 -37.29 24.26 -1.10
CA THR A 469 -35.98 24.65 -0.57
C THR A 469 -35.91 24.34 0.93
N TYR A 470 -34.98 23.48 1.34
CA TYR A 470 -34.69 23.21 2.75
C TYR A 470 -33.23 23.56 3.03
N GLU A 471 -33.01 24.45 3.98
CA GLU A 471 -31.67 24.80 4.46
C GLU A 471 -31.26 23.87 5.59
N MET A 472 -30.02 23.39 5.52
CA MET A 472 -29.49 22.48 6.53
C MET A 472 -29.19 23.22 7.84
N ASP A 473 -29.48 22.57 8.98
CA ASP A 473 -29.23 23.12 10.31
C ASP A 473 -27.79 23.66 10.47
N PRO A 474 -27.60 24.98 10.67
CA PRO A 474 -26.27 25.59 10.77
C PRO A 474 -25.43 25.06 11.94
N SER A 475 -26.05 24.54 13.01
CA SER A 475 -25.37 24.03 14.20
C SER A 475 -24.53 22.77 13.95
N LEU A 476 -24.73 22.09 12.80
CA LEU A 476 -23.90 20.98 12.35
C LEU A 476 -22.48 21.41 11.96
N PHE A 477 -22.33 22.68 11.55
CA PHE A 477 -21.09 23.22 11.03
C PHE A 477 -20.39 24.07 12.09
N ASP A 478 -19.07 23.95 12.15
CA ASP A 478 -18.30 24.89 12.94
C ASP A 478 -18.38 26.28 12.29
N GLU A 479 -18.44 27.33 13.12
CA GLU A 479 -18.22 28.70 12.66
C GLU A 479 -16.94 28.74 11.80
N PRO A 480 -16.89 29.61 10.77
CA PRO A 480 -15.70 29.79 9.97
C PRO A 480 -14.58 30.31 10.87
N THR A 481 -13.85 29.40 11.49
CA THR A 481 -12.57 29.68 12.12
C THR A 481 -11.72 30.43 11.09
N ASN A 482 -10.81 31.28 11.56
CA ASN A 482 -9.89 32.13 10.76
C ASN A 482 -8.99 31.39 9.73
N THR A 483 -9.32 30.16 9.36
CA THR A 483 -8.88 29.43 8.17
C THR A 483 -9.51 29.99 6.89
N LYS A 484 -9.55 31.34 6.74
CA LYS A 484 -9.62 31.90 5.38
C LYS A 484 -8.42 31.32 4.63
N ASN A 485 -8.72 30.59 3.56
CA ASN A 485 -7.82 30.17 2.50
C ASN A 485 -7.28 31.43 1.78
N LYS A 486 -6.60 32.33 2.51
CA LYS A 486 -5.67 33.24 1.89
C LYS A 486 -4.51 32.35 1.48
N ASN A 487 -4.21 32.35 0.20
CA ASN A 487 -3.12 31.63 -0.42
C ASN A 487 -1.91 32.60 -0.59
N PRO A 488 -1.25 33.11 0.46
CA PRO A 488 -0.20 34.13 0.30
C PRO A 488 1.17 33.53 -0.06
N ARG A 489 1.32 32.20 -0.09
CA ARG A 489 2.64 31.55 -0.30
C ARG A 489 2.92 31.16 -1.74
N GLN A 490 1.91 30.87 -2.55
CA GLN A 490 2.12 30.63 -3.99
C GLN A 490 2.60 31.89 -4.71
N TRP A 491 2.22 33.08 -4.25
CA TRP A 491 2.75 34.34 -4.80
C TRP A 491 4.23 34.57 -4.46
N LYS A 492 4.71 34.21 -3.26
CA LYS A 492 6.09 34.54 -2.86
C LYS A 492 7.14 33.68 -3.57
N ILE A 493 6.89 32.38 -3.76
CA ILE A 493 7.85 31.51 -4.47
C ILE A 493 7.81 31.80 -5.97
N LYS A 494 6.62 31.95 -6.58
CA LYS A 494 6.50 32.27 -8.01
C LYS A 494 7.05 33.66 -8.33
N ALA A 495 6.85 34.65 -7.45
CA ALA A 495 7.46 35.97 -7.57
C ALA A 495 8.98 35.94 -7.37
N TRP A 496 9.50 35.16 -6.41
CA TRP A 496 10.93 34.99 -6.23
C TRP A 496 11.59 34.28 -7.42
N TRP A 497 10.95 33.24 -7.96
CA TRP A 497 11.44 32.48 -9.12
C TRP A 497 11.42 33.32 -10.39
N ASN A 498 10.32 34.02 -10.66
CA ASN A 498 10.24 34.95 -11.79
C ASN A 498 11.29 36.07 -11.66
N LYS A 499 11.49 36.63 -10.47
CA LYS A 499 12.47 37.70 -10.25
C LYS A 499 13.93 37.23 -10.41
N LYS A 500 14.21 35.95 -10.17
CA LYS A 500 15.57 35.39 -10.25
C LYS A 500 15.92 34.83 -11.64
N PHE A 501 14.93 34.38 -12.41
CA PHE A 501 15.16 33.70 -13.69
C PHE A 501 14.62 34.44 -14.93
N SER A 502 13.94 35.57 -14.79
CA SER A 502 13.44 36.35 -15.95
C SER A 502 14.38 37.46 -16.42
N LYS A 503 15.64 37.53 -15.95
CA LYS A 503 16.56 38.63 -16.27
C LYS A 503 17.38 38.47 -17.55
N ASP A 504 17.36 37.30 -18.20
CA ASP A 504 18.27 37.01 -19.34
C ASP A 504 17.63 37.07 -20.74
N LYS A 505 16.50 37.77 -20.93
CA LYS A 505 15.84 37.84 -22.25
C LYS A 505 15.59 39.24 -22.82
N LYS A 506 16.26 40.29 -22.35
CA LYS A 506 16.01 41.65 -22.86
C LYS A 506 17.16 42.43 -23.52
N ASP A 507 18.35 41.84 -23.69
CA ASP A 507 19.50 42.56 -24.29
C ASP A 507 20.03 41.93 -25.61
N LYS A 508 19.14 41.38 -26.47
CA LYS A 508 19.59 40.86 -27.79
C LYS A 508 18.88 41.40 -29.03
N ASN A 509 18.00 42.39 -28.94
CA ASN A 509 17.35 42.99 -30.11
C ASN A 509 17.50 44.53 -30.18
N SER A 510 18.74 45.04 -30.15
CA SER A 510 19.01 46.41 -30.57
C SER A 510 20.40 46.53 -31.19
N THR A 511 20.59 45.90 -32.34
CA THR A 511 21.64 46.28 -33.31
C THR A 511 21.20 45.84 -34.70
N GLN A 512 20.32 46.63 -35.31
CA GLN A 512 20.11 46.74 -36.75
C GLN A 512 19.50 48.11 -37.00
N GLU A 513 20.37 49.11 -37.14
CA GLU A 513 20.36 50.16 -38.17
C GLU A 513 21.73 50.84 -38.19
#